data_AF-A0A0N1AN43-F1
#
_entry.id   AF-A0A0N1AN43-F1
#
_cell.length_a   1.000
_cell.length_b   1.000
_cell.length_c   1.000
_cell.angle_alpha   90.00
_cell.angle_beta   90.00
_cell.angle_gamma   90.00
#
_symmetry.space_group_name_H-M   'P 1'
#
loop_
_entity.id
_entity.type
_entity.pdbx_description
1 polymer ?
#
loop_
_entity_poly.entity_id
_entity_poly.type
_entity_poly.pdbx_seq_one_letter_code
_entity_poly.pdbx_strand_id
1 'polypeptide(L)'
;MNSILEPVPAGPQSSGGSSRFDDALRAARMRPSSGTGQSDTNAARPFFNGANLMGIFSRTRDIIAANFNDLLDKADDPAKMIRMIILEMEETLVEVRASAARTIADQKEMLRHVAKLDRLQADWADKAQLALSKDREDLARAALMERKKAADMADQLRSEVAVLDDSMRAYEQDIEKLQTRLREARSRQTAIAARLESAENRVRLRALMTSERVDEALSRFDQLERRVDYAEGRADALSIAESGTPSLADEIAALAGQDKIDEELAAMKRAMGKEG
;
A
#
# COMPACT_ATOMS: atom_id res chain seq x y z
N MET A 1 50.32 -24.86 93.96
CA MET A 1 50.66 -25.96 93.04
C MET A 1 50.82 -25.32 91.66
N ASN A 2 52.05 -24.93 91.31
CA ASN A 2 52.95 -25.63 90.36
C ASN A 2 52.37 -25.66 88.93
N SER A 3 53.03 -25.25 87.84
CA SER A 3 54.45 -24.98 87.55
C SER A 3 54.59 -24.40 86.12
N ILE A 4 55.58 -23.50 85.91
CA ILE A 4 56.67 -23.50 84.90
C ILE A 4 56.25 -23.55 83.39
N LEU A 5 56.37 -22.47 82.59
CA LEU A 5 57.53 -21.96 81.78
C LEU A 5 58.06 -22.91 80.68
N GLU A 6 58.00 -22.49 79.40
CA GLU A 6 59.15 -22.46 78.45
C GLU A 6 58.87 -21.63 77.16
N PRO A 7 59.91 -21.11 76.46
CA PRO A 7 59.82 -20.02 75.46
C PRO A 7 60.35 -20.31 74.01
N VAL A 8 59.90 -19.48 73.02
CA VAL A 8 60.63 -18.85 71.85
C VAL A 8 61.31 -19.77 70.78
N PRO A 9 61.16 -19.55 69.43
CA PRO A 9 62.02 -18.62 68.66
C PRO A 9 61.43 -17.88 67.45
N ALA A 10 62.15 -16.84 67.03
CA ALA A 10 61.91 -15.96 65.89
C ALA A 10 62.78 -16.32 64.65
N GLY A 11 62.26 -16.00 63.45
CA GLY A 11 62.98 -15.89 62.17
C GLY A 11 62.72 -17.02 61.14
N PRO A 12 62.74 -16.78 59.80
CA PRO A 12 63.51 -15.76 59.09
C PRO A 12 62.73 -14.88 58.07
N GLN A 13 63.39 -13.82 57.60
CA GLN A 13 62.98 -12.95 56.48
C GLN A 13 63.41 -13.53 55.12
N SER A 14 62.56 -13.40 54.09
CA SER A 14 62.86 -13.22 52.65
C SER A 14 61.52 -13.33 51.89
N SER A 15 61.19 -12.72 50.77
CA SER A 15 61.81 -11.79 49.82
C SER A 15 60.74 -11.57 48.74
N GLY A 16 60.67 -10.36 48.17
CA GLY A 16 60.29 -10.07 46.78
C GLY A 16 59.02 -10.70 46.20
N GLY A 17 57.95 -9.90 46.13
CA GLY A 17 56.77 -10.22 45.32
C GLY A 17 55.89 -9.01 45.15
N SER A 18 56.37 -8.01 44.40
CA SER A 18 55.58 -6.87 43.94
C SER A 18 54.30 -7.39 43.27
N SER A 19 53.17 -7.12 43.92
CA SER A 19 51.85 -7.47 43.41
C SER A 19 51.61 -6.75 42.10
N ARG A 20 51.11 -7.46 41.09
CA ARG A 20 50.60 -6.90 39.82
C ARG A 20 49.59 -5.75 40.00
N PHE A 21 49.10 -5.55 41.22
CA PHE A 21 48.26 -4.45 41.63
C PHE A 21 49.00 -3.10 41.69
N ASP A 22 50.29 -3.08 42.06
CA ASP A 22 51.09 -1.85 42.17
C ASP A 22 51.51 -1.31 40.80
N ASP A 23 51.71 -2.19 39.81
CA ASP A 23 51.99 -1.79 38.42
C ASP A 23 50.77 -1.20 37.72
N ALA A 24 49.57 -1.67 38.06
CA ALA A 24 48.31 -1.12 37.53
C ALA A 24 48.03 0.30 38.07
N LEU A 25 48.38 0.58 39.33
CA LEU A 25 48.24 1.93 39.91
C LEU A 25 49.24 2.93 39.33
N ARG A 26 50.43 2.47 38.91
CA ARG A 26 51.46 3.35 38.33
C ARG A 26 51.16 3.71 36.87
N ALA A 27 50.47 2.83 36.13
CA ALA A 27 50.03 3.09 34.75
C ALA A 27 48.90 4.13 34.63
N ALA A 28 48.16 4.42 35.70
CA ALA A 28 47.07 5.40 35.70
C ALA A 28 47.53 6.84 36.01
N ARG A 29 48.81 7.07 36.33
CA ARG A 29 49.31 8.38 36.81
C ARG A 29 50.07 9.21 35.77
N MET A 30 50.17 8.76 34.52
CA MET A 30 50.88 9.47 33.46
C MET A 30 50.01 9.59 32.20
N ARG A 31 49.12 10.58 32.20
CA ARG A 31 48.65 11.23 30.96
C ARG A 31 48.59 12.73 31.20
N PRO A 32 49.29 13.56 30.40
CA PRO A 32 49.27 15.00 30.56
C PRO A 32 47.95 15.60 30.05
N SER A 33 47.52 16.66 30.73
CA SER A 33 46.36 17.50 30.41
C SER A 33 46.71 18.57 29.37
N SER A 34 45.82 18.74 28.40
CA SER A 34 45.49 20.01 27.74
C SER A 34 44.04 19.84 27.22
N GLY A 35 43.06 20.67 27.48
CA GLY A 35 43.00 21.98 28.09
C GLY A 35 42.10 22.85 27.21
N THR A 36 40.79 22.88 27.49
CA THR A 36 39.90 24.03 27.28
C THR A 36 38.52 23.71 27.84
N GLY A 37 38.06 24.56 28.75
CA GLY A 37 36.83 24.36 29.50
C GLY A 37 35.57 24.76 28.75
N GLN A 38 34.46 24.21 29.20
CA GLN A 38 33.22 24.95 29.36
C GLN A 38 32.45 24.27 30.50
N SER A 39 32.19 25.04 31.54
CA SER A 39 31.20 24.74 32.58
C SER A 39 29.83 24.62 31.93
N ASP A 40 29.17 23.47 32.06
CA ASP A 40 27.71 23.43 31.91
C ASP A 40 27.10 22.54 32.99
N THR A 41 26.32 23.22 33.80
CA THR A 41 25.41 22.71 34.80
C THR A 41 24.38 21.77 34.17
N ASN A 42 24.17 20.67 34.88
CA ASN A 42 23.00 19.79 34.86
C ASN A 42 21.73 20.46 34.28
N ALA A 43 21.40 20.13 33.04
CA ALA A 43 20.11 20.44 32.43
C ALA A 43 19.60 19.17 31.71
N ALA A 44 18.39 18.77 32.08
CA ALA A 44 17.66 17.67 31.47
C ALA A 44 17.63 17.83 29.94
N ARG A 45 18.07 16.80 29.22
CA ARG A 45 17.98 16.75 27.77
C ARG A 45 16.51 16.54 27.38
N PRO A 46 15.87 17.43 26.60
CA PRO A 46 14.60 17.12 25.99
C PRO A 46 14.86 16.17 24.81
N PHE A 47 14.27 14.97 24.86
CA PHE A 47 14.29 14.00 23.76
C PHE A 47 13.34 14.44 22.64
N PHE A 48 13.63 15.56 21.97
CA PHE A 48 12.99 15.90 20.69
C PHE A 48 13.99 15.67 19.57
N ASN A 49 14.09 14.42 19.13
CA ASN A 49 14.80 14.10 17.90
C ASN A 49 13.90 14.39 16.69
N GLY A 50 13.67 15.67 16.41
CA GLY A 50 12.93 16.16 15.23
C GLY A 50 13.72 16.09 13.92
N ALA A 51 14.99 15.65 13.95
CA ALA A 51 15.89 15.64 12.79
C ALA A 51 15.59 14.52 11.76
N ASN A 52 14.87 13.47 12.15
CA ASN A 52 14.47 12.39 11.23
C ASN A 52 13.09 12.61 10.57
N LEU A 53 12.30 13.57 11.05
CA LEU A 53 10.98 13.89 10.49
C LEU A 53 11.10 14.59 9.13
N MET A 54 12.14 15.40 8.88
CA MET A 54 12.25 16.13 7.61
C MET A 54 12.52 15.24 6.38
N GLY A 55 13.18 14.08 6.53
CA GLY A 55 13.59 13.25 5.39
C GLY A 55 12.48 12.36 4.81
N ILE A 56 11.56 11.92 5.66
CA ILE A 56 10.50 10.99 5.31
C ILE A 56 9.22 11.77 4.95
N PHE A 57 8.86 12.78 5.75
CA PHE A 57 7.69 13.62 5.49
C PHE A 57 7.86 14.49 4.24
N SER A 58 9.08 14.77 3.76
CA SER A 58 9.30 15.45 2.48
C SER A 58 8.77 14.62 1.32
N ARG A 59 9.16 13.35 1.19
CA ARG A 59 8.74 12.53 0.04
C ARG A 59 7.25 12.27 0.03
N THR A 60 6.65 11.95 1.17
CA THR A 60 5.22 11.71 1.22
C THR A 60 4.43 13.00 1.05
N ARG A 61 4.91 14.13 1.56
CA ARG A 61 4.32 15.44 1.26
C ARG A 61 4.45 15.79 -0.22
N ASP A 62 5.58 15.49 -0.86
CA ASP A 62 5.78 15.71 -2.29
C ASP A 62 4.91 14.77 -3.13
N ILE A 63 4.68 13.52 -2.70
CA ILE A 63 3.74 12.58 -3.34
C ILE A 63 2.27 13.02 -3.14
N ILE A 64 1.91 13.51 -1.95
CA ILE A 64 0.56 14.00 -1.65
C ILE A 64 0.28 15.33 -2.36
N ALA A 65 1.28 16.21 -2.46
CA ALA A 65 1.18 17.53 -3.07
C ALA A 65 1.35 17.49 -4.59
N ALA A 66 2.14 16.56 -5.12
CA ALA A 66 2.24 16.35 -6.56
C ALA A 66 0.89 15.85 -7.08
N ASN A 67 0.42 16.46 -8.14
CA ASN A 67 -0.69 15.94 -8.90
C ASN A 67 -0.21 14.62 -9.53
N PHE A 68 -0.52 13.49 -8.87
CA PHE A 68 -0.09 12.15 -9.26
C PHE A 68 -0.37 11.81 -10.75
N ASN A 69 -1.34 12.51 -11.37
CA ASN A 69 -1.54 12.51 -12.83
C ASN A 69 -0.29 12.95 -13.59
N ASP A 70 0.33 14.06 -13.22
CA ASP A 70 1.41 14.69 -13.97
C ASP A 70 2.70 13.87 -13.94
N LEU A 71 2.88 13.06 -12.88
CA LEU A 71 3.98 12.09 -12.78
C LEU A 71 3.75 10.87 -13.67
N LEU A 72 2.52 10.34 -13.70
CA LEU A 72 2.16 9.20 -14.56
C LEU A 72 2.21 9.56 -16.04
N ASP A 73 1.78 10.75 -16.42
CA ASP A 73 1.72 11.19 -17.82
C ASP A 73 3.11 11.38 -18.44
N LYS A 74 4.16 11.52 -17.62
CA LYS A 74 5.56 11.68 -18.04
C LYS A 74 6.40 10.42 -17.84
N ALA A 75 5.81 9.34 -17.37
CA ALA A 75 6.52 8.12 -17.03
C ALA A 75 6.72 7.23 -18.28
N ASP A 76 7.96 6.78 -18.50
CA ASP A 76 8.26 5.77 -19.54
C ASP A 76 7.58 4.42 -19.26
N ASP A 77 7.41 4.06 -17.97
CA ASP A 77 6.65 2.89 -17.52
C ASP A 77 5.68 3.29 -16.38
N PRO A 78 4.43 3.68 -16.72
CA PRO A 78 3.45 4.12 -15.74
C PRO A 78 3.01 2.97 -14.81
N ALA A 79 3.10 1.71 -15.24
CA ALA A 79 2.72 0.54 -14.44
C ALA A 79 3.75 0.23 -13.34
N LYS A 80 5.05 0.42 -13.61
CA LYS A 80 6.10 0.30 -12.60
C LYS A 80 6.09 1.48 -11.64
N MET A 81 5.93 2.70 -12.15
CA MET A 81 5.93 3.91 -11.32
C MET A 81 4.78 3.89 -10.30
N ILE A 82 3.57 3.52 -10.70
CA ILE A 82 2.43 3.44 -9.78
C ILE A 82 2.63 2.40 -8.68
N ARG A 83 3.25 1.24 -9.00
CA ARG A 83 3.58 0.22 -7.99
C ARG A 83 4.56 0.75 -6.95
N MET A 84 5.59 1.47 -7.39
CA MET A 84 6.58 2.07 -6.50
C MET A 84 5.96 3.12 -5.57
N ILE A 85 5.13 4.00 -6.13
CA ILE A 85 4.43 5.03 -5.34
C ILE A 85 3.48 4.41 -4.32
N ILE A 86 2.73 3.36 -4.68
CA ILE A 86 1.88 2.64 -3.72
C ILE A 86 2.72 2.07 -2.58
N LEU A 87 3.86 1.43 -2.88
CA LEU A 87 4.75 0.88 -1.85
C LEU A 87 5.28 1.96 -0.91
N GLU A 88 5.75 3.09 -1.44
CA GLU A 88 6.24 4.22 -0.64
C GLU A 88 5.15 4.80 0.26
N MET A 89 3.91 4.91 -0.25
CA MET A 89 2.78 5.38 0.54
C MET A 89 2.37 4.38 1.63
N GLU A 90 2.46 3.07 1.36
CA GLU A 90 2.24 2.01 2.36
C GLU A 90 3.29 2.07 3.46
N GLU A 91 4.57 2.24 3.11
CA GLU A 91 5.67 2.40 4.05
C GLU A 91 5.46 3.63 4.93
N THR A 92 5.18 4.80 4.34
CA THR A 92 4.90 6.00 5.14
C THR A 92 3.68 5.80 6.05
N LEU A 93 2.62 5.15 5.56
CA LEU A 93 1.44 4.90 6.39
C LEU A 93 1.79 4.07 7.64
N VAL A 94 2.68 3.09 7.51
CA VAL A 94 3.18 2.31 8.65
C VAL A 94 4.00 3.18 9.61
N GLU A 95 4.88 4.02 9.09
CA GLU A 95 5.73 4.92 9.90
C GLU A 95 4.94 5.98 10.66
N VAL A 96 3.94 6.60 10.01
CA VAL A 96 3.06 7.59 10.65
C VAL A 96 2.25 6.92 11.75
N ARG A 97 1.72 5.70 11.52
CA ARG A 97 1.03 4.92 12.55
C ARG A 97 1.95 4.55 13.72
N ALA A 98 3.20 4.17 13.44
CA ALA A 98 4.17 3.88 14.49
C ALA A 98 4.52 5.11 15.32
N SER A 99 4.62 6.27 14.67
CA SER A 99 4.83 7.56 15.33
C SER A 99 3.65 7.95 16.22
N ALA A 100 2.42 7.84 15.70
CA ALA A 100 1.20 8.05 16.48
C ALA A 100 1.11 7.09 17.68
N ALA A 101 1.43 5.81 17.50
CA ALA A 101 1.44 4.84 18.59
C ALA A 101 2.45 5.19 19.70
N ARG A 102 3.63 5.70 19.32
CA ARG A 102 4.63 6.20 20.27
C ARG A 102 4.12 7.42 21.04
N THR A 103 3.53 8.39 20.34
CA THR A 103 2.93 9.57 20.96
C THR A 103 1.82 9.20 21.94
N ILE A 104 0.97 8.21 21.63
CA ILE A 104 -0.04 7.68 22.56
C ILE A 104 0.62 7.08 23.81
N ALA A 105 1.73 6.35 23.64
CA ALA A 105 2.44 5.76 24.77
C ALA A 105 3.02 6.83 25.70
N ASP A 106 3.67 7.85 25.12
CA ASP A 106 4.24 8.99 25.84
C ASP A 106 3.15 9.75 26.59
N GLN A 107 2.03 10.05 25.92
CA GLN A 107 0.87 10.70 26.54
C GLN A 107 0.33 9.91 27.74
N LYS A 108 0.17 8.59 27.60
CA LYS A 108 -0.28 7.73 28.71
C LYS A 108 0.71 7.71 29.87
N GLU A 109 2.01 7.75 29.59
CA GLU A 109 3.03 7.86 30.63
C GLU A 109 2.91 9.17 31.40
N MET A 110 2.78 10.30 30.69
CA MET A 110 2.61 11.61 31.30
C MET A 110 1.33 11.68 32.15
N LEU A 111 0.22 11.14 31.66
CA LEU A 111 -1.03 11.05 32.44
C LEU A 111 -0.87 10.20 33.70
N ARG A 112 -0.08 9.12 33.66
CA ARG A 112 0.26 8.35 34.87
C ARG A 112 1.08 9.17 35.86
N HIS A 113 1.98 10.03 35.38
CA HIS A 113 2.74 10.95 36.24
C HIS A 113 1.85 12.04 36.85
N VAL A 114 0.94 12.63 36.07
CA VAL A 114 -0.08 13.57 36.58
C VAL A 114 -0.89 12.92 37.69
N ALA A 115 -1.38 11.70 37.50
CA ALA A 115 -2.14 10.99 38.53
C ALA A 115 -1.33 10.72 39.82
N LYS A 116 -0.02 10.50 39.72
CA LYS A 116 0.86 10.37 40.90
C LYS A 116 1.03 11.71 41.62
N LEU A 117 1.19 12.80 40.87
CA LEU A 117 1.30 14.15 41.43
C LEU A 117 0.00 14.60 42.08
N ASP A 118 -1.15 14.25 41.51
CA ASP A 118 -2.46 14.57 42.10
C ASP A 118 -2.67 13.85 43.44
N ARG A 119 -2.24 12.58 43.55
CA ARG A 119 -2.22 11.87 44.85
C ARG A 119 -1.28 12.53 45.84
N LEU A 120 -0.08 12.91 45.40
CA LEU A 120 0.89 13.62 46.24
C LEU A 120 0.33 14.96 46.75
N GLN A 121 -0.42 15.68 45.92
CA GLN A 121 -1.11 16.90 46.32
C GLN A 121 -2.16 16.63 47.41
N ALA A 122 -2.95 15.55 47.26
CA ALA A 122 -3.92 15.15 48.28
C ALA A 122 -3.23 14.79 49.61
N ASP A 123 -2.16 13.99 49.57
CA ASP A 123 -1.38 13.63 50.75
C ASP A 123 -0.81 14.86 51.48
N TRP A 124 -0.33 15.86 50.73
CA TRP A 124 0.15 17.12 51.32
C TRP A 124 -0.98 17.99 51.87
N ALA A 125 -2.17 17.94 51.26
CA ALA A 125 -3.35 18.61 51.80
C ALA A 125 -3.76 18.01 53.14
N ASP A 126 -3.80 16.67 53.25
CA ASP A 126 -4.12 15.96 54.49
C ASP A 126 -3.09 16.25 55.59
N LYS A 127 -1.79 16.26 55.25
CA LYS A 127 -0.72 16.64 56.17
C LYS A 127 -0.85 18.09 56.65
N ALA A 128 -1.22 19.02 55.76
CA ALA A 128 -1.44 20.41 56.13
C ALA A 128 -2.63 20.55 57.09
N GLN A 129 -3.73 19.83 56.83
CA GLN A 129 -4.91 19.83 57.70
C GLN A 129 -4.59 19.22 59.08
N LEU A 130 -3.83 18.12 59.12
CA LEU A 130 -3.37 17.51 60.36
C LEU A 130 -2.48 18.47 61.17
N ALA A 131 -1.51 19.13 60.53
CA ALA A 131 -0.66 20.12 61.19
C ALA A 131 -1.47 21.28 61.78
N LEU A 132 -2.47 21.78 61.04
CA LEU A 132 -3.36 22.83 61.52
C LEU A 132 -4.21 22.37 62.71
N SER A 133 -4.67 21.12 62.72
CA SER A 133 -5.41 20.55 63.87
C SER A 133 -4.58 20.41 65.16
N LYS A 134 -3.25 20.56 65.03
CA LYS A 134 -2.28 20.54 66.14
C LYS A 134 -1.68 21.93 66.40
N ASP A 135 -2.30 22.99 65.87
CA ASP A 135 -1.86 24.39 65.98
C ASP A 135 -0.42 24.63 65.48
N ARG A 136 0.05 23.77 64.57
CA ARG A 136 1.38 23.88 63.95
C ARG A 136 1.30 24.53 62.58
N GLU A 137 1.06 25.83 62.58
CA GLU A 137 0.95 26.63 61.35
C GLU A 137 2.21 26.62 60.49
N ASP A 138 3.39 26.51 61.12
CA ASP A 138 4.67 26.44 60.44
C ASP A 138 4.75 25.21 59.52
N LEU A 139 4.36 24.04 60.02
CA LEU A 139 4.29 22.81 59.25
C LEU A 139 3.16 22.84 58.21
N ALA A 140 2.02 23.42 58.55
CA ALA A 140 0.91 23.55 57.61
C ALA A 140 1.31 24.37 56.38
N ARG A 141 2.02 25.50 56.58
CA ARG A 141 2.56 26.33 55.49
C ARG A 141 3.60 25.58 54.67
N ALA A 142 4.50 24.83 55.32
CA ALA A 142 5.49 24.01 54.61
C ALA A 142 4.81 22.92 53.74
N ALA A 143 3.82 22.21 54.27
CA ALA A 143 3.06 21.20 53.53
C ALA A 143 2.31 21.80 52.34
N LEU A 144 1.69 22.98 52.51
CA LEU A 144 1.02 23.69 51.40
C LEU A 144 2.01 24.15 50.31
N MET A 145 3.24 24.50 50.69
CA MET A 145 4.28 24.85 49.72
C MET A 145 4.69 23.63 48.87
N GLU A 146 4.85 22.45 49.49
CA GLU A 146 5.11 21.21 48.76
C GLU A 146 3.92 20.78 47.90
N ARG A 147 2.68 20.96 48.39
CA ARG A 147 1.46 20.76 47.58
C ARG A 147 1.48 21.63 46.33
N LYS A 148 1.83 22.91 46.48
CA LYS A 148 1.89 23.85 45.35
C LYS A 148 2.93 23.41 44.32
N LYS A 149 4.13 23.01 44.74
CA LYS A 149 5.15 22.48 43.80
C LYS A 149 4.64 21.26 43.02
N ALA A 150 3.95 20.34 43.70
CA ALA A 150 3.35 19.17 43.04
C ALA A 150 2.24 19.56 42.06
N ALA A 151 1.44 20.57 42.38
CA ALA A 151 0.42 21.13 41.50
C ALA A 151 1.03 21.78 40.25
N ASP A 152 2.03 22.65 40.44
CA ASP A 152 2.71 23.35 39.34
C ASP A 152 3.35 22.33 38.35
N MET A 153 3.95 21.24 38.86
CA MET A 153 4.47 20.15 38.02
C MET A 153 3.37 19.37 37.29
N ALA A 154 2.23 19.14 37.95
CA ALA A 154 1.10 18.44 37.33
C ALA A 154 0.50 19.28 36.18
N ASP A 155 0.37 20.59 36.37
CA ASP A 155 -0.15 21.51 35.36
C ASP A 155 0.79 21.63 34.16
N GLN A 156 2.11 21.64 34.40
CA GLN A 156 3.10 21.58 33.31
C GLN A 156 2.91 20.31 32.46
N LEU A 157 2.82 19.14 33.10
CA LEU A 157 2.60 17.88 32.37
C LEU A 157 1.24 17.83 31.65
N ARG A 158 0.18 18.42 32.22
CA ARG A 158 -1.12 18.55 31.55
C ARG A 158 -1.04 19.42 30.31
N SER A 159 -0.30 20.52 30.37
CA SER A 159 -0.04 21.40 29.22
C SER A 159 0.67 20.64 28.10
N GLU A 160 1.71 19.87 28.44
CA GLU A 160 2.43 19.05 27.47
C GLU A 160 1.55 17.94 26.88
N VAL A 161 0.69 17.30 27.68
CA VAL A 161 -0.32 16.33 27.20
C VAL A 161 -1.26 16.98 26.18
N ALA A 162 -1.69 18.23 26.39
CA ALA A 162 -2.54 18.95 25.45
C ALA A 162 -1.83 19.21 24.10
N VAL A 163 -0.52 19.52 24.13
CA VAL A 163 0.28 19.63 22.90
C VAL A 163 0.36 18.30 22.16
N LEU A 164 0.49 17.19 22.88
CA LEU A 164 0.46 15.86 22.27
C LEU A 164 -0.91 15.52 21.66
N ASP A 165 -2.02 15.94 22.29
CA ASP A 165 -3.37 15.78 21.74
C ASP A 165 -3.52 16.50 20.39
N ASP A 166 -3.01 17.71 20.26
CA ASP A 166 -3.02 18.44 18.98
C ASP A 166 -2.19 17.72 17.91
N SER A 167 -1.03 17.18 18.29
CA SER A 167 -0.21 16.37 17.37
C SER A 167 -0.92 15.08 16.93
N MET A 168 -1.68 14.44 17.82
CA MET A 168 -2.48 13.26 17.53
C MET A 168 -3.57 13.55 16.50
N ARG A 169 -4.26 14.69 16.62
CA ARG A 169 -5.25 15.13 15.63
C ARG A 169 -4.62 15.35 14.25
N ALA A 170 -3.40 15.89 14.21
CA ALA A 170 -2.67 16.04 12.95
C ALA A 170 -2.33 14.68 12.33
N TYR A 171 -1.84 13.71 13.13
CA TYR A 171 -1.59 12.35 12.64
C TYR A 171 -2.85 11.67 12.10
N GLU A 172 -3.99 11.81 12.77
CA GLU A 172 -5.27 11.25 12.30
C GLU A 172 -5.64 11.79 10.91
N GLN A 173 -5.54 13.11 10.71
CA GLN A 173 -5.81 13.74 9.43
C GLN A 173 -4.84 13.27 8.34
N ASP A 174 -3.56 13.14 8.66
CA ASP A 174 -2.55 12.71 7.69
C ASP A 174 -2.69 11.23 7.33
N ILE A 175 -3.04 10.37 8.28
CA ILE A 175 -3.39 8.97 8.03
C ILE A 175 -4.60 8.89 7.09
N GLU A 176 -5.67 9.66 7.34
CA GLU A 176 -6.87 9.65 6.50
C GLU A 176 -6.57 10.11 5.07
N LYS A 177 -5.79 11.19 4.91
CA LYS A 177 -5.34 11.68 3.60
C LYS A 177 -4.53 10.60 2.87
N LEU A 178 -3.55 9.99 3.54
CA LEU A 178 -2.72 8.93 2.96
C LEU A 178 -3.56 7.74 2.50
N GLN A 179 -4.47 7.27 3.34
CA GLN A 179 -5.36 6.16 3.00
C GLN A 179 -6.25 6.48 1.79
N THR A 180 -6.74 7.71 1.70
CA THR A 180 -7.55 8.15 0.55
C THR A 180 -6.73 8.16 -0.73
N ARG A 181 -5.53 8.76 -0.70
CA ARG A 181 -4.60 8.74 -1.83
C ARG A 181 -4.21 7.33 -2.24
N LEU A 182 -4.04 6.42 -1.28
CA LEU A 182 -3.65 5.03 -1.54
C LEU A 182 -4.77 4.26 -2.25
N ARG A 183 -6.04 4.52 -1.89
CA ARG A 183 -7.21 3.99 -2.60
C ARG A 183 -7.27 4.52 -4.04
N GLU A 184 -7.03 5.83 -4.24
CA GLU A 184 -6.97 6.44 -5.57
C GLU A 184 -5.86 5.82 -6.43
N ALA A 185 -4.66 5.66 -5.87
CA ALA A 185 -3.52 5.07 -6.56
C ALA A 185 -3.79 3.61 -6.96
N ARG A 186 -4.35 2.79 -6.06
CA ARG A 186 -4.74 1.41 -6.38
C ARG A 186 -5.80 1.34 -7.48
N SER A 187 -6.83 2.20 -7.43
CA SER A 187 -7.84 2.26 -8.50
C SER A 187 -7.22 2.58 -9.86
N ARG A 188 -6.26 3.50 -9.89
CA ARG A 188 -5.54 3.87 -11.11
C ARG A 188 -4.62 2.75 -11.59
N GLN A 189 -3.98 2.03 -10.68
CA GLN A 189 -3.16 0.86 -11.02
C GLN A 189 -3.99 -0.18 -11.77
N THR A 190 -5.19 -0.49 -11.27
CA THR A 190 -6.12 -1.40 -11.95
C THR A 190 -6.51 -0.88 -13.33
N ALA A 191 -6.80 0.42 -13.45
CA ALA A 191 -7.15 1.03 -14.74
C ALA A 191 -6.00 0.99 -15.76
N ILE A 192 -4.76 1.25 -15.33
CA ILE A 192 -3.56 1.16 -16.18
C ILE A 192 -3.33 -0.29 -16.61
N ALA A 193 -3.42 -1.25 -15.67
CA ALA A 193 -3.26 -2.67 -15.98
C ALA A 193 -4.28 -3.15 -17.01
N ALA A 194 -5.56 -2.81 -16.84
CA ALA A 194 -6.62 -3.18 -17.78
C ALA A 194 -6.42 -2.56 -19.17
N ARG A 195 -5.94 -1.31 -19.24
CA ARG A 195 -5.61 -0.65 -20.51
C ARG A 195 -4.43 -1.31 -21.21
N LEU A 196 -3.38 -1.66 -20.45
CA LEU A 196 -2.20 -2.35 -20.98
C LEU A 196 -2.58 -3.72 -21.53
N GLU A 197 -3.34 -4.51 -20.77
CA GLU A 197 -3.85 -5.81 -21.22
C GLU A 197 -4.74 -5.69 -22.47
N SER A 198 -5.63 -4.70 -22.53
CA SER A 198 -6.44 -4.42 -23.73
C SER A 198 -5.58 -4.07 -24.95
N ALA A 199 -4.52 -3.27 -24.75
CA ALA A 199 -3.60 -2.90 -25.82
C ALA A 199 -2.78 -4.11 -26.30
N GLU A 200 -2.24 -4.90 -25.38
CA GLU A 200 -1.51 -6.15 -25.68
C GLU A 200 -2.39 -7.15 -26.42
N ASN A 201 -3.64 -7.32 -25.99
CA ASN A 201 -4.62 -8.19 -26.67
C ASN A 201 -4.93 -7.70 -28.09
N ARG A 202 -5.08 -6.39 -28.30
CA ARG A 202 -5.26 -5.81 -29.64
C ARG A 202 -4.05 -6.04 -30.53
N VAL A 203 -2.84 -5.87 -30.00
CA VAL A 203 -1.59 -6.13 -30.75
C VAL A 203 -1.48 -7.61 -31.10
N ARG A 204 -1.75 -8.50 -30.14
CA ARG A 204 -1.75 -9.96 -30.35
C ARG A 204 -2.79 -10.38 -31.40
N LEU A 205 -4.02 -9.87 -31.31
CA LEU A 205 -5.07 -10.12 -32.32
C LEU A 205 -4.63 -9.64 -33.71
N ARG A 206 -4.07 -8.43 -33.80
CA ARG A 206 -3.59 -7.91 -35.08
C ARG A 206 -2.45 -8.76 -35.64
N ALA A 207 -1.50 -9.17 -34.80
CA ALA A 207 -0.40 -10.05 -35.19
C ALA A 207 -0.87 -11.43 -35.68
N LEU A 208 -1.91 -12.00 -35.04
CA LEU A 208 -2.54 -13.25 -35.48
C LEU A 208 -3.26 -13.08 -36.81
N MET A 209 -3.96 -11.96 -37.04
CA MET A 209 -4.63 -11.65 -38.30
C MET A 209 -3.66 -11.39 -39.44
N THR A 210 -2.48 -10.82 -39.16
CA THR A 210 -1.40 -10.63 -40.15
C THR A 210 -0.45 -11.82 -40.26
N SER A 211 -0.76 -12.95 -39.61
CA SER A 211 0.05 -14.16 -39.72
C SER A 211 -0.25 -14.89 -41.03
N GLU A 212 0.79 -15.33 -41.75
CA GLU A 212 0.70 -16.13 -42.99
C GLU A 212 -0.27 -17.31 -42.91
N ARG A 213 -0.56 -17.85 -41.71
CA ARG A 213 -1.54 -18.93 -41.54
C ARG A 213 -2.99 -18.52 -41.78
N VAL A 214 -3.34 -17.26 -41.52
CA VAL A 214 -4.68 -16.72 -41.84
C VAL A 214 -4.78 -16.48 -43.34
N ASP A 215 -3.74 -15.90 -43.95
CA ASP A 215 -3.66 -15.71 -45.40
C ASP A 215 -3.67 -17.05 -46.16
N GLU A 216 -2.97 -18.08 -45.66
CA GLU A 216 -2.98 -19.42 -46.23
C GLU A 216 -4.34 -20.11 -46.05
N ALA A 217 -5.00 -19.93 -44.90
CA ALA A 217 -6.35 -20.46 -44.67
C ALA A 217 -7.39 -19.79 -45.57
N LEU A 218 -7.32 -18.46 -45.76
CA LEU A 218 -8.17 -17.71 -46.68
C LEU A 218 -7.91 -18.14 -48.14
N SER A 219 -6.65 -18.29 -48.54
CA SER A 219 -6.30 -18.78 -49.88
C SER A 219 -6.82 -20.19 -50.16
N ARG A 220 -6.77 -21.09 -49.16
CA ARG A 220 -7.35 -22.44 -49.26
C ARG A 220 -8.88 -22.40 -49.31
N PHE A 221 -9.50 -21.44 -48.64
CA PHE A 221 -10.95 -21.23 -48.69
C PHE A 221 -11.38 -20.77 -50.09
N ASP A 222 -10.70 -19.78 -50.68
CA ASP A 222 -10.94 -19.33 -52.05
C ASP A 222 -10.74 -20.46 -53.09
N GLN A 223 -9.78 -21.36 -52.84
CA GLN A 223 -9.59 -22.55 -53.70
C GLN A 223 -10.72 -23.56 -53.57
N LEU A 224 -11.30 -23.71 -52.38
CA LEU A 224 -12.46 -24.58 -52.17
C LEU A 224 -13.72 -23.98 -52.80
N GLU A 225 -13.95 -22.68 -52.66
CA GLU A 225 -15.07 -21.96 -53.28
C GLU A 225 -15.02 -22.10 -54.81
N ARG A 226 -13.87 -21.82 -55.44
CA ARG A 226 -13.69 -22.03 -56.90
C ARG A 226 -13.94 -23.48 -57.35
N ARG A 227 -13.65 -24.47 -56.50
CA ARG A 227 -13.91 -25.89 -56.80
C ARG A 227 -15.38 -26.23 -56.66
N VAL A 228 -16.08 -25.63 -55.71
CA VAL A 228 -17.54 -25.74 -55.56
C VAL A 228 -18.21 -25.08 -56.75
N ASP A 229 -17.86 -23.85 -57.10
CA ASP A 229 -18.41 -23.14 -58.27
C ASP A 229 -18.20 -23.92 -59.57
N TYR A 230 -17.02 -24.53 -59.75
CA TYR A 230 -16.75 -25.37 -60.92
C TYR A 230 -17.57 -26.67 -60.92
N ALA A 231 -17.79 -27.27 -59.74
CA ALA A 231 -18.61 -28.46 -59.60
C ALA A 231 -20.10 -28.16 -59.83
N GLU A 232 -20.59 -27.04 -59.31
CA GLU A 232 -21.93 -26.52 -59.55
C GLU A 232 -22.13 -26.16 -61.01
N GLY A 233 -21.19 -25.42 -61.63
CA GLY A 233 -21.24 -25.12 -63.06
C GLY A 233 -21.19 -26.38 -63.94
N ARG A 234 -20.49 -27.45 -63.51
CA ARG A 234 -20.56 -28.76 -64.18
C ARG A 234 -21.89 -29.46 -63.98
N ALA A 235 -22.48 -29.37 -62.79
CA ALA A 235 -23.80 -29.94 -62.51
C ALA A 235 -24.88 -29.22 -63.34
N ASP A 236 -24.82 -27.90 -63.43
CA ASP A 236 -25.71 -27.09 -64.27
C ASP A 236 -25.51 -27.40 -65.75
N ALA A 237 -24.27 -27.53 -66.22
CA ALA A 237 -23.99 -27.93 -67.60
C ALA A 237 -24.48 -29.35 -67.93
N LEU A 238 -24.39 -30.29 -66.98
CA LEU A 238 -24.93 -31.64 -67.13
C LEU A 238 -26.46 -31.64 -67.09
N SER A 239 -27.08 -30.81 -66.23
CA SER A 239 -28.53 -30.62 -66.21
C SER A 239 -29.04 -30.02 -67.52
N ILE A 240 -28.31 -29.07 -68.11
CA ILE A 240 -28.61 -28.50 -69.44
C ILE A 240 -28.44 -29.57 -70.53
N ALA A 241 -27.42 -30.43 -70.43
CA ALA A 241 -27.21 -31.52 -71.38
C ALA A 241 -28.28 -32.63 -71.27
N GLU A 242 -28.74 -32.98 -70.07
CA GLU A 242 -29.89 -33.88 -69.85
C GLU A 242 -31.21 -33.25 -70.33
N SER A 243 -31.33 -31.93 -70.27
CA SER A 243 -32.46 -31.17 -70.84
C SER A 243 -32.41 -31.05 -72.37
N GLY A 244 -31.34 -31.55 -73.02
CA GLY A 244 -31.07 -31.37 -74.45
C GLY A 244 -31.82 -32.34 -75.39
N THR A 245 -32.57 -33.30 -74.87
CA THR A 245 -33.41 -34.20 -75.69
C THR A 245 -34.70 -34.51 -74.93
N PRO A 246 -35.87 -34.02 -75.39
CA PRO A 246 -37.16 -34.42 -74.84
C PRO A 246 -37.28 -35.94 -74.88
N SER A 247 -37.79 -36.56 -73.81
CA SER A 247 -38.11 -37.98 -73.86
C SER A 247 -39.35 -38.20 -74.74
N LEU A 248 -39.48 -39.36 -75.37
CA LEU A 248 -40.69 -39.75 -76.13
C LEU A 248 -41.98 -39.58 -75.28
N ALA A 249 -41.87 -39.71 -73.96
CA ALA A 249 -42.98 -39.48 -73.04
C ALA A 249 -43.38 -37.99 -72.94
N ASP A 250 -42.40 -37.08 -72.98
CA ASP A 250 -42.64 -35.63 -73.00
C ASP A 250 -43.23 -35.17 -74.35
N GLU A 251 -42.80 -35.78 -75.46
CA GLU A 251 -43.39 -35.54 -76.79
C GLU A 251 -44.84 -36.04 -76.89
N ILE A 252 -45.16 -37.20 -76.30
CA ILE A 252 -46.53 -37.74 -76.25
C ILE A 252 -47.44 -36.89 -75.33
N ALA A 253 -46.92 -36.39 -74.21
CA ALA A 253 -47.67 -35.49 -73.33
C ALA A 253 -47.96 -34.13 -74.00
N ALA A 254 -47.02 -33.61 -74.81
CA ALA A 254 -47.22 -32.39 -75.59
C ALA A 254 -48.29 -32.55 -76.69
N LEU A 255 -48.35 -33.71 -77.35
CA LEU A 255 -49.39 -34.06 -78.32
C LEU A 255 -50.79 -34.13 -77.67
N ALA A 256 -50.90 -34.75 -76.49
CA ALA A 256 -52.16 -34.81 -75.75
C ALA A 256 -52.63 -33.42 -75.24
N GLY A 257 -51.71 -32.48 -75.05
CA GLY A 257 -52.01 -31.09 -74.71
C GLY A 257 -52.52 -30.27 -75.90
N GLN A 258 -52.04 -30.55 -77.12
CA GLN A 258 -52.49 -29.88 -78.35
C GLN A 258 -53.91 -30.29 -78.76
N ASP A 259 -54.27 -31.58 -78.64
CA ASP A 259 -55.60 -32.07 -79.02
C ASP A 259 -56.72 -31.42 -78.18
N LYS A 260 -56.48 -31.18 -76.88
CA LYS A 260 -57.44 -30.49 -76.00
C LYS A 260 -57.61 -29.00 -76.33
N ILE A 261 -56.53 -28.34 -76.74
CA ILE A 261 -56.56 -26.91 -77.08
C ILE A 261 -57.28 -26.70 -78.42
N ASP A 262 -57.11 -27.61 -79.39
CA ASP A 262 -57.83 -27.56 -80.66
C ASP A 262 -59.33 -27.87 -80.51
N GLU A 263 -59.71 -28.77 -79.59
CA GLU A 263 -61.11 -28.99 -79.23
C GLU A 263 -61.77 -27.75 -78.61
N GLU A 264 -61.07 -27.05 -77.69
CA GLU A 264 -61.56 -25.80 -77.09
C GLU A 264 -61.64 -24.65 -78.12
N LEU A 265 -60.67 -24.55 -79.04
CA LEU A 265 -60.67 -23.56 -80.12
C LEU A 265 -61.82 -23.80 -81.13
N ALA A 266 -62.10 -25.07 -81.46
CA ALA A 266 -63.23 -25.45 -82.31
C ALA A 266 -64.59 -25.22 -81.63
N ALA A 267 -64.67 -25.37 -80.29
CA ALA A 267 -65.84 -24.99 -79.52
C ALA A 267 -66.05 -23.47 -79.52
N MET A 268 -64.99 -22.67 -79.33
CA MET A 268 -65.07 -21.20 -79.42
C MET A 268 -65.49 -20.71 -80.81
N LYS A 269 -64.96 -21.28 -81.91
CA LYS A 269 -65.36 -20.91 -83.28
C LYS A 269 -66.82 -21.21 -83.58
N ARG A 270 -67.37 -22.31 -83.05
CA ARG A 270 -68.81 -22.62 -83.16
C ARG A 270 -69.69 -21.65 -82.36
N ALA A 271 -69.19 -21.13 -81.23
CA ALA A 271 -69.88 -20.13 -80.44
C ALA A 271 -69.86 -18.74 -81.11
N MET A 272 -68.81 -18.37 -81.85
CA MET A 272 -68.68 -17.07 -82.51
C MET A 272 -69.28 -16.98 -83.93
N GLY A 273 -69.75 -18.09 -84.50
CA GLY A 273 -70.39 -18.16 -85.83
C GLY A 273 -71.92 -18.13 -85.82
N LYS A 274 -72.55 -17.85 -84.67
CA LYS A 274 -74.01 -17.75 -84.49
C LYS A 274 -74.37 -16.49 -83.70
N GLU A 275 -74.07 -15.31 -84.25
CA GLU A 275 -74.74 -14.04 -83.90
C GLU A 275 -74.22 -12.94 -84.85
N GLY A 276 -75.04 -12.57 -85.86
CA GLY A 276 -74.83 -11.42 -86.75
C GLY A 276 -74.61 -11.76 -88.21
#